data_AF-A0A2G6CAM8-F1
#
_entry.id   AF-A0A2G6CAM8-F1
#
_cell.length_a   1.000
_cell.length_b   1.000
_cell.length_c   1.000
_cell.angle_alpha   90.00
_cell.angle_beta   90.00
_cell.angle_gamma   90.00
#
_symmetry.space_group_name_H-M   'P 1'
#
loop_
_entity.id
_entity.type
_entity.pdbx_description
1 polymer ?
#
loop_
_entity_poly.entity_id
_entity_poly.type
_entity_poly.pdbx_seq_one_letter_code
_entity_poly.pdbx_strand_id
1 'polypeptide(L)'
;MSKASKRTRPAAQQITYGNMLWLLAAQLTVMLPFTLHLPLWLVPLLIFTAVWRIKAMQGHTQQPGTSIKIVLIIAGVTGLALSRMPFPSLDLMVTLLLMGYAFKSVEVLEQRDAIIVIFLGYFLIAVYFLYSQSMLSGLYGVIAMTIQTAALIGILHPMPFMSTARAIRHNLRLGGLLLLQCLPLMLLIFFLAPRMPPLFVLPLSPGQAKTGVSDRMTPGDIARLSQSDDLAFRVTFKGERPPQSQLYWRGLTLNYFDGRSWKQFADDYKFRQLKSHFQSVYQWQPDNVQIKGEAIEYEAIYEKTGQPWLFTLTPATEVYGDVLRGADYRIMATRELHSPTLVQAVSYPNSRRDVKLSKYTQQLALQLPGTGNQRTQQLAKRLYTNANSPQGYIQQVLQRYRNQAFYYTLRPPLLGDTDTIDSFLFDSQRGFCAHYAGSFVFMMRAAGIPARVVAGYQGG
;
A
#
# COMPACT_ATOMS: atom_id res chain seq x y z
N MET A 1 30.61 36.27 -61.86
CA MET A 1 29.24 35.70 -61.92
C MET A 1 29.21 34.41 -61.11
N SER A 2 28.53 34.38 -59.96
CA SER A 2 27.86 33.19 -59.42
C SER A 2 27.08 33.62 -58.17
N LYS A 3 25.77 33.80 -58.31
CA LYS A 3 24.85 34.07 -57.20
C LYS A 3 24.60 32.76 -56.47
N ALA A 4 25.12 32.62 -55.26
CA ALA A 4 24.79 31.50 -54.38
C ALA A 4 23.31 31.60 -53.97
N SER A 5 22.55 30.59 -54.38
CA SER A 5 21.15 30.34 -54.07
C SER A 5 20.91 30.29 -52.56
N LYS A 6 20.10 31.24 -52.05
CA LYS A 6 19.50 31.15 -50.71
C LYS A 6 18.47 30.01 -50.73
N ARG A 7 18.81 28.87 -50.12
CA ARG A 7 17.83 27.84 -49.74
C ARG A 7 16.83 28.46 -48.75
N THR A 8 15.63 28.75 -49.25
CA THR A 8 14.47 29.07 -48.43
C THR A 8 14.11 27.87 -47.56
N ARG A 9 14.11 28.06 -46.24
CA ARG A 9 13.54 27.06 -45.31
C ARG A 9 12.04 26.92 -45.65
N PRO A 10 11.47 25.69 -45.69
CA PRO A 10 10.04 25.52 -45.85
C PRO A 10 9.32 26.25 -44.71
N ALA A 11 8.27 27.02 -45.06
CA ALA A 11 7.46 27.73 -44.08
C ALA A 11 6.91 26.74 -43.04
N ALA A 12 7.10 27.05 -41.76
CA ALA A 12 6.54 26.24 -40.67
C ALA A 12 5.02 26.15 -40.84
N GLN A 13 4.49 24.94 -41.07
CA GLN A 13 3.05 24.72 -41.16
C GLN A 13 2.40 25.10 -39.83
N GLN A 14 1.68 26.21 -39.82
CA GLN A 14 0.94 26.70 -38.66
C GLN A 14 -0.25 25.77 -38.37
N ILE A 15 -0.48 25.47 -37.09
CA ILE A 15 -1.54 24.57 -36.64
C ILE A 15 -2.90 25.26 -36.85
N THR A 16 -3.85 24.56 -37.48
CA THR A 16 -5.22 25.07 -37.67
C THR A 16 -6.01 25.08 -36.36
N TYR A 17 -7.02 25.95 -36.25
CA TYR A 17 -7.86 26.09 -35.05
C TYR A 17 -8.48 24.76 -34.57
N GLY A 18 -8.96 23.93 -35.51
CA GLY A 18 -9.52 22.61 -35.18
C GLY A 18 -8.50 21.64 -34.60
N ASN A 19 -7.25 21.70 -35.04
CA ASN A 19 -6.16 20.88 -34.52
C ASN A 19 -5.71 21.34 -33.13
N MET A 20 -5.80 22.65 -32.85
CA MET A 20 -5.53 23.17 -31.51
C MET A 20 -6.58 22.72 -30.49
N LEU A 21 -7.84 22.57 -30.89
CA LEU A 21 -8.92 22.07 -30.03
C LEU A 21 -8.70 20.60 -29.65
N TRP A 22 -8.24 19.78 -30.59
CA TRP A 22 -7.82 18.40 -30.32
C TRP A 22 -6.68 18.32 -29.31
N LEU A 23 -5.66 19.16 -29.49
CA LEU A 23 -4.52 19.21 -28.58
C LEU A 23 -4.94 19.57 -27.15
N LEU A 24 -5.85 20.54 -27.00
CA LEU A 24 -6.40 20.91 -25.70
C LEU A 24 -7.22 19.78 -25.06
N ALA A 25 -8.12 19.15 -25.82
CA ALA A 25 -8.92 18.02 -25.33
C ALA A 25 -8.04 16.85 -24.88
N ALA A 26 -7.00 16.54 -25.66
CA ALA A 26 -6.04 15.50 -25.35
C ALA A 26 -5.30 15.79 -24.03
N GLN A 27 -4.89 17.04 -23.81
CA GLN A 27 -4.21 17.45 -22.57
C GLN A 27 -5.11 17.39 -21.34
N LEU A 28 -6.32 17.94 -21.44
CA LEU A 28 -7.27 17.93 -20.32
C LEU A 28 -7.62 16.51 -19.89
N THR A 29 -7.79 15.61 -20.87
CA THR A 29 -8.07 14.19 -20.59
C THR A 29 -6.89 13.52 -19.88
N VAL A 30 -5.64 13.86 -20.22
CA VAL A 30 -4.48 13.28 -19.52
C VAL A 30 -4.32 13.86 -18.12
N MET A 31 -4.58 15.15 -17.93
CA MET A 31 -4.37 15.84 -16.65
C MET A 31 -5.45 15.53 -15.59
N LEU A 32 -6.71 15.37 -16.01
CA LEU A 32 -7.86 15.19 -15.12
C LEU A 32 -7.64 14.11 -14.03
N PRO A 33 -7.23 12.86 -14.35
CA PRO A 33 -7.13 11.81 -13.33
C PRO A 33 -6.03 12.05 -12.29
N PHE A 34 -5.01 12.84 -12.63
CA PHE A 34 -3.93 13.19 -11.69
C PHE A 34 -4.37 14.18 -10.61
N THR A 35 -5.44 14.96 -10.86
CA THR A 35 -5.97 15.92 -9.86
C THR A 35 -6.49 15.25 -8.60
N LEU A 36 -6.83 13.95 -8.68
CA LEU A 36 -7.29 13.14 -7.55
C LEU A 36 -6.15 12.52 -6.71
N HIS A 37 -4.92 12.50 -7.25
CA HIS A 37 -3.79 11.79 -6.63
C HIS A 37 -2.64 12.73 -6.22
N LEU A 38 -2.53 13.89 -6.88
CA LEU A 38 -1.46 14.86 -6.65
C LEU A 38 -1.91 16.05 -5.81
N PRO A 39 -0.96 16.86 -5.29
CA PRO A 39 -1.29 17.99 -4.45
C PRO A 39 -2.27 18.96 -5.10
N LEU A 40 -3.23 19.45 -4.30
CA LEU A 40 -4.30 20.34 -4.75
C LEU A 40 -3.78 21.67 -5.33
N TRP A 41 -2.56 22.11 -4.97
CA TRP A 41 -1.96 23.33 -5.54
C TRP A 41 -1.63 23.19 -7.04
N LEU A 42 -1.50 21.97 -7.56
CA LEU A 42 -1.26 21.74 -8.98
C LEU A 42 -2.52 22.07 -9.80
N VAL A 43 -3.71 21.83 -9.26
CA VAL A 43 -5.00 22.03 -9.93
C VAL A 43 -5.17 23.47 -10.47
N PRO A 44 -5.00 24.55 -9.68
CA PRO A 44 -5.13 25.91 -10.20
C PRO A 44 -4.10 26.23 -11.30
N LEU A 45 -2.90 25.65 -11.25
CA LEU A 45 -1.88 25.82 -12.28
C LEU A 45 -2.32 25.13 -13.59
N LEU A 46 -2.85 23.91 -13.52
CA LEU A 46 -3.41 23.22 -14.69
C LEU A 46 -4.58 23.98 -15.30
N ILE A 47 -5.53 24.45 -14.47
CA ILE A 47 -6.67 25.26 -14.91
C ILE A 47 -6.18 26.53 -15.60
N PHE A 48 -5.20 27.23 -15.02
CA PHE A 48 -4.64 28.45 -15.60
C PHE A 48 -4.05 28.18 -17.00
N THR A 49 -3.26 27.13 -17.16
CA THR A 49 -2.67 26.78 -18.47
C THR A 49 -3.73 26.43 -19.51
N ALA A 50 -4.79 25.72 -19.13
CA ALA A 50 -5.91 25.40 -20.02
C ALA A 50 -6.70 26.65 -20.43
N VAL A 51 -7.05 27.53 -19.48
CA VAL A 51 -7.78 28.78 -19.74
C VAL A 51 -6.96 29.71 -20.62
N TRP A 52 -5.65 29.82 -20.37
CA TRP A 52 -4.76 30.62 -21.20
C TRP A 52 -4.75 30.13 -22.64
N ARG A 53 -4.66 28.80 -22.83
CA ARG A 53 -4.69 28.20 -24.17
C ARG A 53 -6.01 28.48 -24.89
N ILE A 54 -7.15 28.39 -24.21
CA ILE A 54 -8.46 28.72 -24.78
C ILE A 54 -8.51 30.19 -25.21
N LYS A 55 -8.07 31.12 -24.36
CA LYS A 55 -8.04 32.56 -24.70
C LYS A 55 -7.12 32.86 -25.87
N ALA A 56 -5.97 32.18 -25.95
CA ALA A 56 -5.06 32.29 -27.08
C ALA A 56 -5.68 31.78 -28.39
N MET A 57 -6.44 30.68 -28.34
CA MET A 57 -7.16 30.16 -29.51
C MET A 57 -8.28 31.10 -29.97
N GLN A 58 -8.96 31.78 -29.07
CA GLN A 58 -10.02 32.74 -29.39
C GLN A 58 -9.50 34.09 -29.94
N GLY A 59 -8.17 34.27 -30.03
CA GLY A 59 -7.55 35.51 -30.50
C GLY A 59 -7.51 36.64 -29.47
N HIS A 60 -7.96 36.40 -28.23
CA HIS A 60 -8.01 37.42 -27.17
C HIS A 60 -6.64 37.69 -26.52
N THR A 61 -5.68 36.77 -26.64
CA THR A 61 -4.35 36.91 -26.04
C THR A 61 -3.28 36.32 -26.96
N GLN A 62 -2.14 37.00 -27.10
CA GLN A 62 -0.94 36.40 -27.71
C GLN A 62 -0.31 35.37 -26.76
N GLN A 63 0.79 34.75 -27.18
CA GLN A 63 1.57 33.87 -26.31
C GLN A 63 1.96 34.59 -25.00
N PRO A 64 2.05 33.87 -23.87
CA PRO A 64 2.51 34.48 -22.64
C PRO A 64 3.93 34.99 -22.82
N GLY A 65 4.15 36.25 -22.47
CA GLY A 65 5.48 36.84 -22.42
C GLY A 65 6.38 36.08 -21.43
N THR A 66 7.69 36.23 -21.60
CA THR A 66 8.71 35.57 -20.76
C THR A 66 8.47 35.76 -19.26
N SER A 67 7.95 36.94 -18.86
CA SER A 67 7.62 37.24 -17.46
C SER A 67 6.56 36.31 -16.88
N ILE A 68 5.48 36.01 -17.63
CA ILE A 68 4.41 35.11 -17.17
C ILE A 68 4.93 33.68 -17.05
N LYS A 69 5.79 33.25 -17.96
CA LYS A 69 6.43 31.94 -17.91
C LYS A 69 7.33 31.81 -16.68
N ILE A 70 8.14 32.82 -16.39
CA ILE A 70 8.98 32.86 -15.19
C ILE A 70 8.13 32.79 -13.93
N VAL A 71 7.03 33.55 -13.86
CA VAL A 71 6.10 33.51 -12.72
C VAL A 71 5.51 32.12 -12.53
N LEU A 72 5.08 31.45 -13.60
CA LEU A 72 4.56 30.07 -13.53
C LEU A 72 5.62 29.08 -13.05
N ILE A 73 6.85 29.19 -13.53
CA ILE A 73 7.96 28.34 -13.10
C ILE A 73 8.24 28.56 -11.60
N ILE A 74 8.36 29.82 -11.16
CA ILE A 74 8.57 30.16 -9.75
C ILE A 74 7.42 29.64 -8.88
N ALA A 75 6.17 29.81 -9.32
CA ALA A 75 5.00 29.31 -8.60
C ALA A 75 5.03 27.77 -8.47
N GLY A 76 5.38 27.05 -9.53
CA GLY A 76 5.49 25.60 -9.51
C GLY A 76 6.64 25.09 -8.64
N VAL A 77 7.82 25.73 -8.71
CA VAL A 77 8.96 25.42 -7.84
C VAL A 77 8.62 25.69 -6.37
N THR A 78 7.93 26.79 -6.10
CA THR A 78 7.46 27.14 -4.74
C THR A 78 6.44 26.11 -4.23
N GLY A 79 5.47 25.72 -5.07
CA GLY A 79 4.49 24.68 -4.72
C GLY A 79 5.14 23.33 -4.42
N LEU A 80 6.14 22.94 -5.22
CA LEU A 80 6.95 21.73 -4.97
C LEU A 80 7.71 21.82 -3.65
N ALA A 81 8.38 22.94 -3.37
CA ALA A 81 9.12 23.14 -2.12
C ALA A 81 8.21 23.10 -0.89
N LEU A 82 7.02 23.72 -0.98
CA LEU A 82 6.01 23.71 0.08
C LEU A 82 5.37 22.33 0.30
N SER A 83 5.34 21.50 -0.74
CA SER A 83 4.77 20.13 -0.65
C SER A 83 5.63 19.18 0.19
N ARG A 84 6.89 19.54 0.48
CA ARG A 84 7.84 18.73 1.27
C ARG A 84 7.88 17.25 0.86
N MET A 85 7.77 16.98 -0.45
CA MET A 85 7.80 15.63 -0.97
C MET A 85 9.17 15.00 -0.73
N PRO A 86 9.25 13.73 -0.30
CA PRO A 86 10.52 13.05 -0.12
C PRO A 86 11.27 12.93 -1.45
N PHE A 87 12.60 13.09 -1.44
CA PHE A 87 13.44 12.92 -2.62
C PHE A 87 14.36 11.70 -2.43
N PRO A 88 14.39 10.73 -3.36
CA PRO A 88 13.58 10.61 -4.58
C PRO A 88 12.19 9.99 -4.31
N SER A 89 11.13 10.54 -4.90
CA SER A 89 9.78 9.95 -4.87
C SER A 89 9.11 9.97 -6.24
N LEU A 90 8.24 9.00 -6.48
CA LEU A 90 7.42 8.92 -7.69
C LEU A 90 6.56 10.17 -7.82
N ASP A 91 5.90 10.60 -6.75
CA ASP A 91 5.01 11.78 -6.76
C ASP A 91 5.73 13.05 -7.19
N LEU A 92 6.98 13.26 -6.74
CA LEU A 92 7.79 14.40 -7.15
C LEU A 92 8.11 14.36 -8.65
N MET A 93 8.52 13.20 -9.17
CA MET A 93 8.84 13.04 -10.60
C MET A 93 7.60 13.24 -11.48
N VAL A 94 6.45 12.68 -11.08
CA VAL A 94 5.19 12.83 -11.82
C VAL A 94 4.68 14.27 -11.77
N THR A 95 4.81 14.94 -10.63
CA THR A 95 4.44 16.36 -10.47
C THR A 95 5.29 17.25 -11.39
N LEU A 96 6.61 17.02 -11.45
CA LEU A 96 7.51 17.73 -12.37
C LEU A 96 7.15 17.49 -13.84
N LEU A 97 6.84 16.23 -14.19
CA LEU A 97 6.46 15.85 -15.54
C LEU A 97 5.14 16.50 -15.98
N LEU A 98 4.14 16.53 -15.09
CA LEU A 98 2.85 17.20 -15.35
C LEU A 98 2.98 18.71 -15.44
N MET A 99 3.82 19.31 -14.61
CA MET A 99 4.13 20.74 -14.69
C MET A 99 4.79 21.07 -16.04
N GLY A 100 5.78 20.28 -16.45
CA GLY A 100 6.39 20.38 -17.78
C GLY A 100 5.38 20.20 -18.91
N TYR A 101 4.48 19.22 -18.79
CA TYR A 101 3.40 18.97 -19.75
C TYR A 101 2.44 20.16 -19.88
N ALA A 102 2.02 20.72 -18.75
CA ALA A 102 1.13 21.88 -18.68
C ALA A 102 1.79 23.14 -19.25
N PHE A 103 3.07 23.37 -18.95
CA PHE A 103 3.78 24.54 -19.47
C PHE A 103 4.06 24.41 -20.96
N LYS A 104 4.49 23.23 -21.41
CA LYS A 104 4.76 23.00 -22.83
C LYS A 104 3.49 23.19 -23.68
N SER A 105 2.31 22.86 -23.14
CA SER A 105 1.01 23.14 -23.78
C SER A 105 0.85 24.60 -24.21
N VAL A 106 1.21 25.52 -23.33
CA VAL A 106 1.03 26.95 -23.54
C VAL A 106 1.95 27.47 -24.66
N GLU A 107 3.08 26.81 -24.88
CA GLU A 107 4.10 27.22 -25.84
C GLU A 107 3.96 26.57 -27.23
N VAL A 108 3.00 25.66 -27.45
CA VAL A 108 2.88 24.94 -28.72
C VAL A 108 2.51 25.89 -29.87
N LEU A 109 3.46 26.10 -30.80
CA LEU A 109 3.28 26.84 -32.06
C LEU A 109 3.52 25.98 -33.28
N GLU A 110 4.58 25.19 -33.23
CA GLU A 110 4.99 24.35 -34.35
C GLU A 110 4.35 22.97 -34.25
N GLN A 111 4.17 22.32 -35.41
CA GLN A 111 3.71 20.94 -35.50
C GLN A 111 4.58 20.00 -34.64
N ARG A 112 5.91 20.24 -34.61
CA ARG A 112 6.86 19.48 -33.79
C ARG A 112 6.55 19.57 -32.29
N ASP A 113 6.24 20.77 -31.79
CA ASP A 113 5.90 20.95 -30.38
C ASP A 113 4.63 20.20 -30.01
N ALA A 114 3.65 20.20 -30.92
CA ALA A 114 2.39 19.48 -30.73
C ALA A 114 2.59 17.96 -30.65
N ILE A 115 3.47 17.41 -31.48
CA ILE A 115 3.83 15.98 -31.46
C ILE A 115 4.54 15.62 -30.13
N ILE A 116 5.45 16.46 -29.64
CA ILE A 116 6.14 16.25 -28.36
C ILE A 116 5.14 16.19 -27.21
N VAL A 117 4.19 17.13 -27.18
CA VAL A 117 3.11 17.14 -26.19
C VAL A 117 2.30 15.85 -26.27
N ILE A 118 1.91 15.39 -27.47
CA ILE A 118 1.13 14.14 -27.58
C ILE A 118 1.90 12.94 -27.04
N PHE A 119 3.18 12.80 -27.37
CA PHE A 119 4.01 11.70 -26.83
C PHE A 119 4.19 11.77 -25.32
N LEU A 120 4.36 12.99 -24.78
CA LEU A 120 4.39 13.21 -23.33
C LEU A 120 3.03 12.82 -22.69
N GLY A 121 1.92 13.05 -23.40
CA GLY A 121 0.58 12.62 -23.02
C GLY A 121 0.46 11.09 -22.94
N TYR A 122 0.93 10.34 -23.94
CA TYR A 122 0.96 8.87 -23.88
C TYR A 122 1.78 8.36 -22.70
N PHE A 123 2.94 8.96 -22.46
CA PHE A 123 3.79 8.59 -21.34
C PHE A 123 3.08 8.84 -20.00
N LEU A 124 2.39 9.97 -19.85
CA LEU A 124 1.59 10.28 -18.66
C LEU A 124 0.41 9.31 -18.47
N ILE A 125 -0.26 8.88 -19.54
CA ILE A 125 -1.30 7.83 -19.43
C ILE A 125 -0.70 6.53 -18.86
N ALA A 126 0.48 6.13 -19.32
CA ALA A 126 1.16 4.95 -18.79
C ALA A 126 1.55 5.12 -17.31
N VAL A 127 2.07 6.30 -16.94
CA VAL A 127 2.42 6.64 -15.55
C VAL A 127 1.19 6.64 -14.63
N TYR A 128 0.02 7.05 -15.11
CA TYR A 128 -1.21 7.03 -14.30
C TYR A 128 -1.58 5.62 -13.82
N PHE A 129 -1.30 4.57 -14.60
CA PHE A 129 -1.53 3.18 -14.19
C PHE A 129 -0.65 2.72 -13.01
N LEU A 130 0.36 3.51 -12.60
CA LEU A 130 1.11 3.28 -11.37
C LEU A 130 0.29 3.65 -10.12
N TYR A 131 -0.68 4.56 -10.25
CA TYR A 131 -1.54 5.01 -9.15
C TYR A 131 -2.83 4.21 -9.04
N SER A 132 -3.47 3.90 -10.17
CA SER A 132 -4.76 3.19 -10.19
C SER A 132 -4.79 2.09 -11.25
N GLN A 133 -5.13 0.89 -10.81
CA GLN A 133 -5.28 -0.31 -11.64
C GLN A 133 -6.74 -0.80 -11.71
N SER A 134 -7.70 0.10 -11.43
CA SER A 134 -9.12 -0.24 -11.50
C SER A 134 -9.61 -0.43 -12.93
N MET A 135 -10.71 -1.18 -13.11
CA MET A 135 -11.37 -1.35 -14.41
C MET A 135 -11.77 0.00 -15.04
N LEU A 136 -12.25 0.95 -14.21
CA LEU A 136 -12.63 2.29 -14.65
C LEU A 136 -11.42 3.09 -15.16
N SER A 137 -10.27 2.98 -14.50
CA SER A 137 -9.02 3.61 -14.96
C SER A 137 -8.53 3.01 -16.28
N GLY A 138 -8.73 1.70 -16.49
CA GLY A 138 -8.48 1.06 -17.79
C GLY A 138 -9.36 1.63 -18.90
N LEU A 139 -10.67 1.73 -18.66
CA LEU A 139 -11.63 2.26 -19.63
C LEU A 139 -11.34 3.75 -19.95
N TYR A 140 -11.00 4.53 -18.93
CA TYR A 140 -10.55 5.91 -19.08
C TYR A 140 -9.25 6.01 -19.90
N GLY A 141 -8.27 5.15 -19.63
CA GLY A 141 -7.01 5.10 -20.37
C GLY A 141 -7.22 4.85 -21.87
N VAL A 142 -8.14 3.95 -22.24
CA VAL A 142 -8.51 3.71 -23.65
C VAL A 142 -9.12 4.95 -24.29
N ILE A 143 -10.02 5.65 -23.59
CA ILE A 143 -10.60 6.92 -24.06
C ILE A 143 -9.51 7.96 -24.26
N ALA A 144 -8.61 8.13 -23.28
CA ALA A 144 -7.51 9.08 -23.33
C ALA A 144 -6.55 8.78 -24.49
N MET A 145 -6.18 7.51 -24.70
CA MET A 145 -5.35 7.10 -25.83
C MET A 145 -6.04 7.35 -27.17
N THR A 146 -7.35 7.14 -27.27
CA THR A 146 -8.11 7.40 -28.50
C THR A 146 -8.11 8.89 -28.83
N ILE A 147 -8.30 9.75 -27.83
CA ILE A 147 -8.27 11.22 -27.99
C ILE A 147 -6.84 11.69 -28.36
N GLN A 148 -5.80 11.16 -27.72
CA GLN A 148 -4.40 11.44 -28.07
C GLN A 148 -4.07 11.02 -29.50
N THR A 149 -4.56 9.85 -29.94
CA THR A 149 -4.36 9.36 -31.32
C THR A 149 -5.10 10.24 -32.33
N ALA A 150 -6.34 10.62 -32.03
CA ALA A 150 -7.12 11.52 -32.88
C ALA A 150 -6.46 12.90 -33.01
N ALA A 151 -5.86 13.42 -31.94
CA ALA A 151 -5.08 14.65 -31.97
C ALA A 151 -3.83 14.52 -32.85
N LEU A 152 -3.11 13.40 -32.75
CA LEU A 152 -1.94 13.11 -33.58
C LEU A 152 -2.30 13.06 -35.07
N ILE A 153 -3.38 12.38 -35.42
CA ILE A 153 -3.89 12.28 -36.80
C ILE A 153 -4.24 13.68 -37.32
N GLY A 154 -4.96 14.49 -36.54
CA GLY A 154 -5.33 15.84 -36.95
C GLY A 154 -4.11 16.73 -37.24
N ILE A 155 -3.06 16.62 -36.42
CA ILE A 155 -1.83 17.41 -36.56
C ILE A 155 -0.96 16.94 -37.73
N LEU A 156 -0.87 15.63 -37.99
CA LEU A 156 -0.06 15.08 -39.09
C LEU A 156 -0.77 15.18 -40.45
N HIS A 157 -2.08 15.03 -40.47
CA HIS A 157 -2.90 15.05 -41.69
C HIS A 157 -4.01 16.11 -41.58
N PRO A 158 -3.66 17.41 -41.70
CA PRO A 158 -4.66 18.46 -41.73
C PRO A 158 -5.56 18.32 -42.96
N MET A 159 -6.88 18.29 -42.73
CA MET A 159 -7.90 18.14 -43.79
C MET A 159 -8.65 19.47 -43.99
N PRO A 160 -8.11 20.43 -44.78
CA PRO A 160 -8.65 21.79 -44.88
C PRO A 160 -10.05 21.89 -45.51
N PHE A 161 -10.48 20.88 -46.27
CA PHE A 161 -11.75 20.91 -47.02
C PHE A 161 -12.95 20.27 -46.29
N MET A 162 -12.77 19.77 -45.06
CA MET A 162 -13.82 19.09 -44.29
C MET A 162 -14.41 20.01 -43.20
N SER A 163 -15.72 19.91 -42.96
CA SER A 163 -16.32 20.62 -41.81
C SER A 163 -15.80 20.06 -40.48
N THR A 164 -15.65 20.91 -39.46
CA THR A 164 -15.04 20.57 -38.16
C THR A 164 -15.64 19.30 -37.55
N ALA A 165 -16.97 19.14 -37.57
CA ALA A 165 -17.65 17.96 -37.03
C ALA A 165 -17.31 16.65 -37.77
N ARG A 166 -17.16 16.71 -39.10
CA ARG A 166 -16.78 15.54 -39.91
C ARG A 166 -15.32 15.17 -39.69
N ALA A 167 -14.43 16.16 -39.61
CA ALA A 167 -13.03 15.95 -39.27
C ALA A 167 -12.87 15.30 -37.89
N ILE A 168 -13.63 15.76 -36.87
CA ILE A 168 -13.62 15.17 -35.52
C ILE A 168 -14.01 13.69 -35.57
N ARG A 169 -15.13 13.37 -36.23
CA ARG A 169 -15.62 11.99 -36.33
C ARG A 169 -14.63 11.10 -37.08
N HIS A 170 -14.02 11.62 -38.15
CA HIS A 170 -13.03 10.90 -38.94
C HIS A 170 -11.78 10.57 -38.09
N ASN A 171 -11.22 11.55 -37.39
CA ASN A 171 -10.03 11.36 -36.56
C ASN A 171 -10.27 10.38 -35.40
N LEU A 172 -11.43 10.45 -34.73
CA LEU A 172 -11.79 9.49 -33.68
C LEU A 172 -11.98 8.08 -34.23
N ARG A 173 -12.67 7.94 -35.37
CA ARG A 173 -12.90 6.63 -35.98
C ARG A 173 -11.57 5.99 -36.39
N LEU A 174 -10.69 6.74 -37.05
CA LEU A 174 -9.36 6.25 -37.41
C LEU A 174 -8.51 5.93 -36.18
N GLY A 175 -8.48 6.81 -35.16
CA GLY A 175 -7.74 6.57 -33.92
C GLY A 175 -8.20 5.31 -33.19
N GLY A 176 -9.52 5.11 -33.07
CA GLY A 176 -10.08 3.90 -32.48
C GLY A 176 -9.77 2.64 -33.30
N LEU A 177 -9.79 2.73 -34.63
CA LEU A 177 -9.47 1.61 -35.51
C LEU A 177 -8.00 1.22 -35.43
N LEU A 178 -7.08 2.19 -35.33
CA LEU A 178 -5.65 1.94 -35.07
C LEU A 178 -5.42 1.28 -33.72
N LEU A 179 -6.09 1.74 -32.65
CA LEU A 179 -5.99 1.09 -31.34
C LEU A 179 -6.54 -0.34 -31.36
N LEU A 180 -7.60 -0.59 -32.12
CA LEU A 180 -8.16 -1.93 -32.30
C LEU A 180 -7.19 -2.85 -33.06
N GLN A 181 -6.48 -2.33 -34.06
CA GLN A 181 -5.41 -3.06 -34.75
C GLN A 181 -4.20 -3.38 -33.86
N CYS A 182 -3.99 -2.62 -32.77
CA CYS A 182 -2.97 -2.93 -31.77
C CYS A 182 -3.37 -4.07 -30.82
N LEU A 183 -4.64 -4.46 -30.75
CA LEU A 183 -5.11 -5.50 -29.83
C LEU A 183 -4.45 -6.88 -30.05
N PRO A 184 -4.29 -7.41 -31.28
CA PRO A 184 -3.63 -8.68 -31.50
C PRO A 184 -2.18 -8.69 -30.98
N LEU A 185 -1.45 -7.59 -31.24
CA LEU A 185 -0.07 -7.44 -30.75
C LEU A 185 -0.04 -7.31 -29.23
N MET A 186 -0.96 -6.55 -28.65
CA MET A 186 -1.10 -6.43 -27.20
C MET A 186 -1.38 -7.79 -26.55
N LEU A 187 -2.31 -8.58 -27.09
CA LEU A 187 -2.64 -9.91 -26.57
C LEU A 187 -1.44 -10.86 -26.70
N LEU A 188 -0.73 -10.82 -27.82
CA LEU A 188 0.47 -11.61 -28.03
C LEU A 188 1.56 -11.27 -26.99
N ILE A 189 1.83 -9.98 -26.77
CA ILE A 189 2.76 -9.52 -25.73
C ILE A 189 2.23 -9.88 -24.34
N PHE A 190 0.93 -9.75 -24.07
CA PHE A 190 0.35 -10.06 -22.76
C PHE A 190 0.52 -11.53 -22.35
N PHE A 191 0.38 -12.46 -23.30
CA PHE A 191 0.54 -13.89 -23.04
C PHE A 191 1.99 -14.37 -23.07
N LEU A 192 2.84 -13.79 -23.93
CA LEU A 192 4.22 -14.24 -24.11
C LEU A 192 5.23 -13.48 -23.24
N ALA A 193 4.96 -12.22 -22.88
CA ALA A 193 5.93 -11.43 -22.13
C ALA A 193 6.03 -11.95 -20.69
N PRO A 194 7.24 -12.29 -20.21
CA PRO A 194 7.43 -12.65 -18.81
C PRO A 194 7.07 -11.45 -17.94
N ARG A 195 6.31 -11.69 -16.86
CA ARG A 195 5.99 -10.66 -15.87
C ARG A 195 7.26 -10.32 -15.08
N MET A 196 8.08 -9.46 -15.67
CA MET A 196 9.32 -9.02 -15.03
C MET A 196 8.97 -8.12 -13.84
N PRO A 197 9.60 -8.34 -12.67
CA PRO A 197 9.51 -7.36 -11.60
C PRO A 197 10.08 -6.01 -12.08
N PRO A 198 9.68 -4.89 -11.46
CA PRO A 198 10.21 -3.58 -11.80
C PRO A 198 11.75 -3.63 -11.77
N LEU A 199 12.39 -3.24 -12.88
CA LEU A 199 13.86 -3.20 -12.97
C LEU A 199 14.48 -2.20 -11.99
N PHE A 200 13.66 -1.28 -11.47
CA PHE A 200 14.02 -0.32 -10.44
C PHE A 200 12.98 -0.37 -9.34
N VAL A 201 13.43 -0.66 -8.11
CA VAL A 201 12.58 -0.59 -6.92
C VAL A 201 12.51 0.87 -6.51
N LEU A 202 11.42 1.56 -6.88
CA LEU A 202 11.12 2.85 -6.27
C LEU A 202 10.72 2.60 -4.81
N PRO A 203 11.28 3.35 -3.84
CA PRO A 203 10.79 3.30 -2.47
C PRO A 203 9.37 3.87 -2.46
N LEU A 204 8.38 3.02 -2.69
CA LEU A 204 7.00 3.30 -2.30
C LEU A 204 7.05 3.57 -0.79
N SER A 205 6.40 4.64 -0.36
CA SER A 205 6.47 5.21 1.00
C SER A 205 6.64 4.15 2.10
N PRO A 206 7.57 4.37 3.06
CA PRO A 206 7.79 3.43 4.16
C PRO A 206 6.50 3.32 4.98
N GLY A 207 5.76 2.23 4.78
CA GLY A 207 4.45 2.02 5.37
C GLY A 207 3.50 1.17 4.53
N GLN A 208 3.70 1.07 3.21
CA GLN A 208 3.03 0.05 2.40
C GLN A 208 3.95 -1.17 2.24
N ALA A 209 4.06 -1.97 3.31
CA ALA A 209 4.59 -3.32 3.17
C ALA A 209 3.65 -4.10 2.24
N LYS A 210 4.08 -4.31 1.00
CA LYS A 210 3.47 -5.32 0.13
C LYS A 210 3.72 -6.68 0.81
N THR A 211 2.61 -7.23 1.32
CA THR A 211 2.39 -8.63 1.69
C THR A 211 3.27 -9.20 2.82
N GLY A 212 2.81 -9.02 4.07
CA GLY A 212 3.39 -9.67 5.26
C GLY A 212 2.70 -9.26 6.58
N VAL A 213 2.89 -10.06 7.63
CA VAL A 213 2.43 -9.74 9.00
C VAL A 213 3.24 -8.55 9.55
N SER A 214 2.55 -7.52 10.05
CA SER A 214 3.14 -6.27 10.53
C SER A 214 3.29 -6.23 12.07
N ASP A 215 4.18 -5.37 12.57
CA ASP A 215 4.40 -5.05 13.99
C ASP A 215 3.25 -4.30 14.67
N ARG A 216 2.19 -4.00 13.91
CA ARG A 216 0.94 -3.41 14.36
C ARG A 216 -0.27 -4.18 13.82
N MET A 217 -1.33 -4.21 14.62
CA MET A 217 -2.63 -4.77 14.28
C MET A 217 -3.71 -3.75 14.61
N THR A 218 -4.24 -3.12 13.55
CA THR A 218 -5.44 -2.29 13.61
C THR A 218 -6.64 -3.08 13.10
N PRO A 219 -7.85 -2.89 13.66
CA PRO A 219 -9.07 -3.39 13.03
C PRO A 219 -9.13 -2.98 11.54
N GLY A 220 -9.18 -3.97 10.64
CA GLY A 220 -9.20 -3.78 9.18
C GLY A 220 -7.89 -4.13 8.45
N ASP A 221 -6.73 -4.11 9.11
CA ASP A 221 -5.44 -4.34 8.43
C ASP A 221 -5.24 -5.81 8.03
N ILE A 222 -5.55 -6.76 8.91
CA ILE A 222 -5.34 -8.20 8.63
C ILE A 222 -6.34 -8.74 7.60
N ALA A 223 -7.51 -8.11 7.44
CA ALA A 223 -8.46 -8.50 6.41
C ALA A 223 -7.86 -8.37 4.99
N ARG A 224 -7.01 -7.36 4.76
CA ARG A 224 -6.26 -7.19 3.50
C ARG A 224 -5.19 -8.27 3.31
N LEU A 225 -4.50 -8.68 4.38
CA LEU A 225 -3.51 -9.76 4.31
C LEU A 225 -4.16 -11.11 3.95
N SER A 226 -5.35 -11.40 4.50
CA SER A 226 -6.08 -12.65 4.17
C SER A 226 -6.60 -12.72 2.73
N GLN A 227 -6.57 -11.62 1.99
CA GLN A 227 -6.99 -11.53 0.58
C GLN A 227 -5.82 -11.65 -0.39
N SER A 228 -4.60 -11.85 0.12
CA SER A 228 -3.40 -12.06 -0.70
C SER A 228 -3.06 -13.54 -0.76
N ASP A 229 -2.83 -14.03 -1.98
CA ASP A 229 -2.39 -15.41 -2.26
C ASP A 229 -0.85 -15.51 -2.35
N ASP A 230 -0.11 -14.48 -1.89
CA ASP A 230 1.35 -14.49 -1.91
C ASP A 230 1.90 -15.52 -0.91
N LEU A 231 2.91 -16.29 -1.35
CA LEU A 231 3.56 -17.28 -0.51
C LEU A 231 4.34 -16.60 0.62
N ALA A 232 3.99 -16.91 1.87
CA ALA A 232 4.71 -16.41 3.04
C ALA A 232 5.96 -17.26 3.35
N PHE A 233 5.77 -18.57 3.52
CA PHE A 233 6.84 -19.54 3.78
C PHE A 233 6.35 -20.95 3.49
N ARG A 234 7.29 -21.89 3.34
CA ARG A 234 7.04 -23.33 3.20
C ARG A 234 7.65 -24.07 4.36
N VAL A 235 7.00 -25.15 4.81
CA VAL A 235 7.52 -25.98 5.89
C VAL A 235 7.56 -27.44 5.48
N THR A 236 8.69 -28.10 5.77
CA THR A 236 8.89 -29.53 5.62
C THR A 236 9.12 -30.12 7.00
N PHE A 237 8.23 -31.03 7.42
CA PHE A 237 8.40 -31.76 8.68
C PHE A 237 9.31 -32.96 8.45
N LYS A 238 10.20 -33.26 9.42
CA LYS A 238 11.01 -34.49 9.36
C LYS A 238 10.21 -35.74 9.73
N GLY A 239 9.15 -35.57 10.52
CA GLY A 239 8.24 -36.64 10.95
C GLY A 239 6.80 -36.43 10.48
N GLU A 240 5.85 -37.00 11.21
CA GLU A 240 4.43 -36.82 10.91
C GLU A 240 4.00 -35.35 11.02
N ARG A 241 3.23 -34.90 10.04
CA ARG A 241 2.70 -33.55 10.00
C ARG A 241 1.61 -33.40 11.09
N PRO A 242 1.73 -32.41 12.00
CA PRO A 242 0.69 -32.14 13.00
C PRO A 242 -0.66 -31.77 12.36
N PRO A 243 -1.78 -32.01 13.05
CA PRO A 243 -3.11 -31.63 12.56
C PRO A 243 -3.20 -30.11 12.39
N GLN A 244 -4.03 -29.68 11.43
CA GLN A 244 -4.21 -28.26 11.08
C GLN A 244 -4.53 -27.36 12.29
N SER A 245 -5.28 -27.87 13.27
CA SER A 245 -5.61 -27.16 14.51
C SER A 245 -4.42 -26.88 15.44
N GLN A 246 -3.28 -27.54 15.23
CA GLN A 246 -2.06 -27.35 16.01
C GLN A 246 -1.03 -26.47 15.28
N LEU A 247 -1.24 -26.19 13.98
CA LEU A 247 -0.32 -25.40 13.15
C LEU A 247 -0.47 -23.89 13.38
N TYR A 248 -0.21 -23.44 14.60
CA TYR A 248 -0.14 -22.02 14.95
C TYR A 248 1.30 -21.51 14.81
N TRP A 249 1.57 -20.86 13.69
CA TRP A 249 2.88 -20.28 13.35
C TRP A 249 3.04 -18.91 13.99
N ARG A 250 3.62 -18.86 15.19
CA ARG A 250 3.89 -17.63 15.95
C ARG A 250 4.99 -16.81 15.27
N GLY A 251 4.71 -15.54 14.97
CA GLY A 251 5.74 -14.59 14.53
C GLY A 251 5.92 -13.44 15.52
N LEU A 252 4.85 -12.67 15.75
CA LEU A 252 4.88 -11.43 16.51
C LEU A 252 4.03 -11.49 17.77
N THR A 253 4.31 -10.56 18.68
CA THR A 253 3.62 -10.41 19.95
C THR A 253 3.41 -8.93 20.17
N LEU A 254 2.14 -8.56 20.27
CA LEU A 254 1.70 -7.18 20.35
C LEU A 254 1.25 -6.94 21.78
N ASN A 255 2.12 -6.27 22.55
CA ASN A 255 1.92 -6.04 23.97
C ASN A 255 1.36 -4.65 24.26
N TYR A 256 1.48 -3.69 23.35
CA TYR A 256 1.04 -2.32 23.60
C TYR A 256 -0.30 -2.06 22.94
N PHE A 257 -1.28 -1.57 23.69
CA PHE A 257 -2.57 -1.13 23.15
C PHE A 257 -2.71 0.38 23.36
N ASP A 258 -2.91 1.13 22.27
CA ASP A 258 -3.03 2.59 22.28
C ASP A 258 -4.49 3.09 22.34
N GLY A 259 -5.46 2.18 22.44
CA GLY A 259 -6.90 2.47 22.39
C GLY A 259 -7.56 2.09 21.07
N ARG A 260 -6.75 1.90 20.02
CA ARG A 260 -7.21 1.49 18.67
C ARG A 260 -6.43 0.32 18.10
N SER A 261 -5.11 0.32 18.26
CA SER A 261 -4.19 -0.61 17.60
C SER A 261 -3.36 -1.36 18.64
N TRP A 262 -3.11 -2.63 18.35
CA TRP A 262 -2.13 -3.43 19.10
C TRP A 262 -0.78 -3.32 18.42
N LYS A 263 0.27 -2.97 19.16
CA LYS A 263 1.63 -2.76 18.66
C LYS A 263 2.62 -3.61 19.44
N GLN A 264 3.75 -3.91 18.80
CA GLN A 264 4.85 -4.60 19.45
C GLN A 264 5.41 -3.81 20.64
N PHE A 265 5.57 -2.50 20.45
CA PHE A 265 6.11 -1.56 21.43
C PHE A 265 5.28 -0.26 21.44
N ALA A 266 5.50 0.59 22.44
CA ALA A 266 4.92 1.93 22.48
C ALA A 266 5.52 2.85 21.40
N ASP A 267 6.84 2.75 21.20
CA ASP A 267 7.58 3.53 20.22
C ASP A 267 7.83 2.75 18.93
N ASP A 268 7.91 3.46 17.81
CA ASP A 268 8.33 2.90 16.52
C ASP A 268 9.86 2.82 16.47
N TYR A 269 10.41 1.60 16.45
CA TYR A 269 11.85 1.36 16.37
C TYR A 269 12.31 1.05 14.94
N LYS A 270 13.40 1.69 14.50
CA LYS A 270 14.13 1.22 13.31
C LYS A 270 14.79 -0.12 13.58
N PHE A 271 15.00 -0.95 12.54
CA PHE A 271 15.54 -2.31 12.67
C PHE A 271 16.79 -2.43 13.59
N ARG A 272 17.77 -1.52 13.46
CA ARG A 272 18.98 -1.53 14.30
C ARG A 272 18.67 -1.32 15.79
N GLN A 273 17.74 -0.42 16.10
CA GLN A 273 17.31 -0.13 17.48
C GLN A 273 16.42 -1.23 18.03
N LEU A 274 15.56 -1.80 17.17
CA LEU A 274 14.71 -2.95 17.48
C LEU A 274 15.57 -4.13 17.96
N LYS A 275 16.66 -4.47 17.26
CA LYS A 275 17.56 -5.56 17.64
C LYS A 275 18.13 -5.35 19.05
N SER A 276 18.72 -4.18 19.32
CA SER A 276 19.31 -3.88 20.63
C SER A 276 18.28 -3.87 21.74
N HIS A 277 17.10 -3.30 21.49
CA HIS A 277 16.01 -3.25 22.47
C HIS A 277 15.43 -4.65 22.74
N PHE A 278 15.26 -5.47 21.70
CA PHE A 278 14.78 -6.84 21.84
C PHE A 278 15.73 -7.68 22.71
N GLN A 279 17.05 -7.57 22.49
CA GLN A 279 18.04 -8.31 23.26
C GLN A 279 18.12 -7.86 24.73
N SER A 280 17.98 -6.56 25.01
CA SER A 280 18.04 -6.04 26.38
C SER A 280 16.76 -6.31 27.16
N VAL A 281 15.60 -6.25 26.51
CA VAL A 281 14.29 -6.31 27.17
C VAL A 281 13.69 -7.71 27.19
N TYR A 282 13.90 -8.49 26.12
CA TYR A 282 13.33 -9.82 25.94
C TYR A 282 14.41 -10.90 25.92
N GLN A 283 15.41 -10.82 26.81
CA GLN A 283 16.47 -11.82 26.89
C GLN A 283 15.90 -13.23 27.11
N TRP A 284 16.25 -14.17 26.24
CA TRP A 284 15.81 -15.57 26.34
C TRP A 284 16.18 -16.21 27.67
N GLN A 285 15.22 -16.89 28.30
CA GLN A 285 15.38 -17.58 29.58
C GLN A 285 14.95 -19.05 29.43
N PRO A 286 15.90 -19.97 29.19
CA PRO A 286 15.59 -21.40 29.02
C PRO A 286 14.81 -22.00 30.20
N ASP A 287 15.13 -21.58 31.43
CA ASP A 287 14.52 -22.10 32.66
C ASP A 287 13.01 -21.79 32.79
N ASN A 288 12.49 -20.86 31.98
CA ASN A 288 11.06 -20.55 31.93
C ASN A 288 10.26 -21.53 31.06
N VAL A 289 10.93 -22.47 30.40
CA VAL A 289 10.29 -23.52 29.60
C VAL A 289 10.56 -24.88 30.22
N GLN A 290 9.52 -25.53 30.73
CA GLN A 290 9.57 -26.94 31.11
C GLN A 290 9.11 -27.77 29.93
N ILE A 291 10.08 -28.40 29.26
CA ILE A 291 9.84 -29.23 28.08
C ILE A 291 8.90 -30.38 28.41
N LYS A 292 7.84 -30.53 27.61
CA LYS A 292 6.88 -31.63 27.71
C LYS A 292 6.37 -32.04 26.34
N GLY A 293 6.02 -33.32 26.21
CA GLY A 293 5.49 -33.89 24.98
C GLY A 293 6.59 -34.20 23.96
N GLU A 294 6.17 -34.53 22.74
CA GLU A 294 7.05 -34.91 21.65
C GLU A 294 7.61 -33.69 20.90
N ALA A 295 8.82 -33.85 20.38
CA ALA A 295 9.49 -32.85 19.58
C ALA A 295 8.91 -32.81 18.16
N ILE A 296 8.69 -31.60 17.64
CA ILE A 296 8.32 -31.39 16.25
C ILE A 296 9.51 -30.74 15.56
N GLU A 297 10.21 -31.53 14.74
CA GLU A 297 11.33 -31.07 13.93
C GLU A 297 10.87 -30.70 12.52
N TYR A 298 11.24 -29.51 12.08
CA TYR A 298 10.88 -29.04 10.75
C TYR A 298 11.89 -28.02 10.20
N GLU A 299 11.85 -27.90 8.88
CA GLU A 299 12.60 -26.89 8.13
C GLU A 299 11.63 -25.92 7.48
N ALA A 300 11.86 -24.62 7.64
CA ALA A 300 11.05 -23.56 7.09
C ALA A 300 11.86 -22.72 6.11
N ILE A 301 11.33 -22.51 4.90
CA ILE A 301 11.88 -21.59 3.89
C ILE A 301 10.98 -20.36 3.86
N TYR A 302 11.49 -19.23 4.34
CA TYR A 302 10.79 -17.94 4.34
C TYR A 302 11.06 -17.16 3.07
N GLU A 303 10.02 -16.56 2.48
CA GLU A 303 10.15 -15.68 1.33
C GLU A 303 10.66 -14.28 1.73
N LYS A 304 10.99 -13.45 0.75
CA LYS A 304 11.45 -12.07 0.98
C LYS A 304 10.30 -11.21 1.51
N THR A 305 10.40 -10.74 2.75
CA THR A 305 9.39 -9.88 3.38
C THR A 305 9.91 -8.47 3.69
N GLY A 306 11.23 -8.25 3.61
CA GLY A 306 11.87 -7.01 4.06
C GLY A 306 11.76 -6.78 5.57
N GLN A 307 11.32 -7.79 6.31
CA GLN A 307 11.13 -7.78 7.76
C GLN A 307 11.93 -8.91 8.40
N PRO A 308 12.31 -8.83 9.69
CA PRO A 308 13.11 -9.85 10.35
C PRO A 308 12.27 -10.95 11.02
N TRP A 309 10.96 -11.03 10.77
CA TRP A 309 10.06 -11.92 11.50
C TRP A 309 10.15 -13.35 10.99
N LEU A 310 10.37 -14.32 11.89
CA LEU A 310 10.33 -15.74 11.58
C LEU A 310 9.11 -16.38 12.26
N PHE A 311 8.37 -17.19 11.51
CA PHE A 311 7.12 -17.81 11.97
C PHE A 311 7.37 -19.27 12.37
N THR A 312 7.22 -19.60 13.66
CA THR A 312 7.59 -20.92 14.21
C THR A 312 6.47 -21.52 15.05
N LEU A 313 6.43 -22.85 15.16
CA LEU A 313 5.63 -23.51 16.19
C LEU A 313 6.22 -23.17 17.56
N THR A 314 5.36 -22.84 18.53
CA THR A 314 5.81 -22.29 19.81
C THR A 314 5.59 -23.26 20.98
N PRO A 315 6.52 -23.33 21.95
CA PRO A 315 7.86 -22.74 21.93
C PRO A 315 8.81 -23.52 21.01
N ALA A 316 9.55 -22.80 20.17
CA ALA A 316 10.72 -23.33 19.49
C ALA A 316 11.90 -23.27 20.47
N THR A 317 12.39 -24.42 20.92
CA THR A 317 13.48 -24.51 21.91
C THR A 317 14.83 -24.43 21.22
N GLU A 318 14.94 -25.04 20.04
CA GLU A 318 16.13 -25.01 19.20
C GLU A 318 15.78 -24.40 17.86
N VAL A 319 16.61 -23.44 17.43
CA VAL A 319 16.50 -22.82 16.12
C VAL A 319 17.91 -22.63 15.60
N TYR A 320 18.21 -23.23 14.45
CA TYR A 320 19.51 -23.18 13.81
C TYR A 320 19.57 -22.00 12.83
N GLY A 321 20.69 -21.29 12.85
CA GLY A 321 20.92 -20.09 12.03
C GLY A 321 21.16 -18.84 12.86
N ASP A 322 21.39 -17.71 12.19
CA ASP A 322 21.62 -16.41 12.83
C ASP A 322 20.30 -15.76 13.23
N VAL A 323 19.78 -16.18 14.39
CA VAL A 323 18.47 -15.78 14.91
C VAL A 323 18.56 -15.22 16.33
N LEU A 324 17.60 -14.36 16.66
CA LEU A 324 17.34 -13.85 17.99
C LEU A 324 16.12 -14.56 18.57
N ARG A 325 16.22 -14.93 19.83
CA ARG A 325 15.14 -15.57 20.60
C ARG A 325 14.70 -14.65 21.72
N GLY A 326 13.40 -14.38 21.78
CA GLY A 326 12.80 -13.53 22.80
C GLY A 326 12.28 -14.32 23.99
N ALA A 327 12.30 -13.72 25.19
CA ALA A 327 11.62 -14.23 26.40
C ALA A 327 10.12 -14.49 26.19
N ASP A 328 9.52 -13.84 25.20
CA ASP A 328 8.16 -14.08 24.76
C ASP A 328 8.07 -15.09 23.60
N TYR A 329 9.05 -15.98 23.44
CA TYR A 329 9.03 -17.08 22.47
C TYR A 329 8.93 -16.66 21.01
N ARG A 330 9.25 -15.40 20.69
CA ARG A 330 9.39 -14.95 19.30
C ARG A 330 10.77 -15.29 18.78
N ILE A 331 10.83 -15.61 17.51
CA ILE A 331 12.06 -15.88 16.78
C ILE A 331 12.19 -14.80 15.70
N MET A 332 13.36 -14.17 15.63
CA MET A 332 13.64 -13.11 14.65
C MET A 332 14.96 -13.41 13.96
N ALA A 333 15.08 -13.06 12.68
CA ALA A 333 16.38 -13.02 12.02
C ALA A 333 17.21 -11.84 12.54
N THR A 334 18.54 -11.97 12.55
CA THR A 334 19.45 -10.86 12.87
C THR A 334 19.57 -9.79 11.79
N ARG A 335 18.95 -10.03 10.63
CA ARG A 335 18.86 -9.17 9.45
C ARG A 335 17.45 -9.19 8.87
N GLU A 336 17.09 -8.17 8.12
CA GLU A 336 15.87 -8.16 7.32
C GLU A 336 15.91 -9.22 6.21
N LEU A 337 14.77 -9.88 5.96
CA LEU A 337 14.65 -10.95 4.96
C LEU A 337 14.52 -10.39 3.54
N HIS A 338 15.66 -10.14 2.90
CA HIS A 338 15.75 -9.68 1.50
C HIS A 338 15.93 -10.82 0.47
N SER A 339 16.19 -12.04 0.94
CA SER A 339 16.33 -13.25 0.13
C SER A 339 15.67 -14.44 0.84
N PRO A 340 15.25 -15.49 0.09
CA PRO A 340 14.76 -16.71 0.69
C PRO A 340 15.73 -17.24 1.76
N THR A 341 15.20 -17.59 2.93
CA THR A 341 16.01 -18.00 4.08
C THR A 341 15.48 -19.31 4.66
N LEU A 342 16.36 -20.31 4.72
CA LEU A 342 16.10 -21.60 5.36
C LEU A 342 16.39 -21.49 6.86
N VAL A 343 15.48 -21.99 7.68
CA VAL A 343 15.63 -22.11 9.14
C VAL A 343 15.20 -23.50 9.56
N GLN A 344 16.02 -24.17 10.36
CA GLN A 344 15.66 -25.44 10.99
C GLN A 344 15.25 -25.16 12.43
N ALA A 345 14.14 -25.76 12.88
CA ALA A 345 13.61 -25.54 14.22
C ALA A 345 13.09 -26.83 14.84
N VAL A 346 13.20 -26.90 16.17
CA VAL A 346 12.62 -27.94 17.02
C VAL A 346 11.68 -27.28 18.01
N SER A 347 10.42 -27.68 17.98
CA SER A 347 9.36 -27.12 18.83
C SER A 347 8.71 -28.17 19.69
N TYR A 348 8.33 -27.77 20.92
CA TYR A 348 7.64 -28.64 21.88
C TYR A 348 6.32 -27.98 22.34
N PRO A 349 5.24 -28.04 21.54
CA PRO A 349 4.02 -27.26 21.78
C PRO A 349 3.34 -27.50 23.14
N ASN A 350 3.53 -28.68 23.73
CA ASN A 350 2.94 -29.07 25.02
C ASN A 350 3.76 -28.61 26.24
N SER A 351 4.89 -27.92 26.02
CA SER A 351 5.75 -27.41 27.09
C SER A 351 5.03 -26.38 27.96
N ARG A 352 5.31 -26.42 29.27
CA ARG A 352 4.87 -25.34 30.17
C ARG A 352 5.81 -24.15 29.99
N ARG A 353 5.23 -22.97 29.78
CA ARG A 353 5.90 -21.71 29.51
C ARG A 353 5.61 -20.71 30.62
N ASP A 354 6.43 -19.67 30.70
CA ASP A 354 6.24 -18.54 31.61
C ASP A 354 6.13 -19.00 33.09
N VAL A 355 6.88 -20.05 33.47
CA VAL A 355 6.88 -20.62 34.83
C VAL A 355 7.21 -19.55 35.88
N LYS A 356 8.13 -18.64 35.54
CA LYS A 356 8.40 -17.41 36.29
C LYS A 356 8.16 -16.23 35.36
N LEU A 357 7.12 -15.44 35.64
CA LEU A 357 6.87 -14.23 34.88
C LEU A 357 7.63 -13.06 35.52
N SER A 358 8.51 -12.41 34.74
CA SER A 358 9.20 -11.22 35.23
C SER A 358 8.21 -10.08 35.48
N LYS A 359 8.49 -9.21 36.48
CA LYS A 359 7.64 -8.05 36.78
C LYS A 359 7.46 -7.14 35.56
N TYR A 360 8.52 -6.98 34.77
CA TYR A 360 8.48 -6.17 33.54
C TYR A 360 7.55 -6.78 32.48
N THR A 361 7.68 -8.08 32.19
CA THR A 361 6.80 -8.77 31.24
C THR A 361 5.35 -8.76 31.73
N GLN A 362 5.13 -8.89 33.03
CA GLN A 362 3.81 -8.80 33.63
C GLN A 362 3.19 -7.40 33.43
N GLN A 363 3.95 -6.33 33.67
CA GLN A 363 3.48 -4.95 33.45
C GLN A 363 3.12 -4.70 31.99
N LEU A 364 3.96 -5.13 31.05
CA LEU A 364 3.65 -5.04 29.61
C LEU A 364 2.39 -5.81 29.24
N ALA A 365 2.23 -7.01 29.82
CA ALA A 365 1.08 -7.86 29.57
C ALA A 365 -0.20 -7.41 30.31
N LEU A 366 -0.13 -6.37 31.15
CA LEU A 366 -1.27 -5.73 31.81
C LEU A 366 -1.56 -4.32 31.29
N GLN A 367 -0.70 -3.78 30.40
CA GLN A 367 -0.83 -2.40 29.93
C GLN A 367 -2.16 -2.19 29.20
N LEU A 368 -2.89 -1.15 29.60
CA LEU A 368 -4.04 -0.58 28.88
C LEU A 368 -3.97 0.95 28.97
N PRO A 369 -4.58 1.69 28.02
CA PRO A 369 -4.77 3.12 28.16
C PRO A 369 -5.60 3.45 29.41
N GLY A 370 -5.34 4.62 30.02
CA GLY A 370 -6.09 5.06 31.21
C GLY A 370 -7.55 5.44 30.95
N THR A 371 -7.94 5.63 29.69
CA THR A 371 -9.29 6.02 29.26
C THR A 371 -9.77 5.19 28.07
N GLY A 372 -11.09 5.17 27.86
CA GLY A 372 -11.75 4.46 26.76
C GLY A 372 -12.18 3.02 27.10
N ASN A 373 -13.07 2.47 26.27
CA ASN A 373 -13.67 1.14 26.38
C ASN A 373 -14.30 0.86 27.76
N GLN A 374 -15.00 1.86 28.32
CA GLN A 374 -15.53 1.79 29.68
C GLN A 374 -16.54 0.65 29.86
N ARG A 375 -17.37 0.35 28.84
CA ARG A 375 -18.35 -0.75 28.92
C ARG A 375 -17.62 -2.09 29.02
N THR A 376 -16.55 -2.27 28.26
CA THR A 376 -15.72 -3.49 28.31
C THR A 376 -15.01 -3.62 29.66
N GLN A 377 -14.45 -2.54 30.20
CA GLN A 377 -13.80 -2.57 31.52
C GLN A 377 -14.79 -2.97 32.64
N GLN A 378 -15.99 -2.38 32.64
CA GLN A 378 -17.05 -2.73 33.59
C GLN A 378 -17.50 -4.19 33.43
N LEU A 379 -17.68 -4.64 32.17
CA LEU A 379 -18.01 -6.04 31.88
C LEU A 379 -16.93 -6.99 32.39
N ALA A 380 -15.66 -6.68 32.15
CA ALA A 380 -14.53 -7.49 32.60
C ALA A 380 -14.51 -7.62 34.12
N LYS A 381 -14.65 -6.50 34.85
CA LYS A 381 -14.72 -6.50 36.32
C LYS A 381 -15.89 -7.34 36.84
N ARG A 382 -17.10 -7.15 36.28
CA ARG A 382 -18.30 -7.90 36.70
C ARG A 382 -18.14 -9.40 36.48
N LEU A 383 -17.70 -9.79 35.29
CA LEU A 383 -17.49 -11.21 34.95
C LEU A 383 -16.38 -11.82 35.82
N TYR A 384 -15.32 -11.07 36.12
CA TYR A 384 -14.24 -11.55 36.98
C TYR A 384 -14.70 -11.74 38.43
N THR A 385 -15.48 -10.81 39.00
CA THR A 385 -16.05 -10.98 40.35
C THR A 385 -16.97 -12.21 40.45
N ASN A 386 -17.71 -12.52 39.38
CA ASN A 386 -18.57 -13.70 39.31
C ASN A 386 -17.81 -15.00 38.98
N ALA A 387 -16.54 -14.89 38.59
CA ALA A 387 -15.71 -16.02 38.26
C ALA A 387 -14.87 -16.40 39.48
N ASN A 388 -15.10 -17.59 40.03
CA ASN A 388 -14.36 -18.11 41.19
C ASN A 388 -12.85 -18.31 40.93
N SER A 389 -12.37 -18.18 39.69
CA SER A 389 -10.96 -18.31 39.30
C SER A 389 -10.65 -17.61 37.95
N PRO A 390 -9.37 -17.26 37.68
CA PRO A 390 -8.95 -16.76 36.37
C PRO A 390 -9.32 -17.69 35.21
N GLN A 391 -9.22 -19.00 35.40
CA GLN A 391 -9.62 -20.01 34.41
C GLN A 391 -11.13 -19.98 34.18
N GLY A 392 -11.93 -19.87 35.25
CA GLY A 392 -13.38 -19.70 35.15
C GLY A 392 -13.76 -18.44 34.36
N TYR A 393 -13.07 -17.33 34.61
CA TYR A 393 -13.27 -16.07 33.89
C TYR A 393 -12.94 -16.21 32.40
N ILE A 394 -11.79 -16.80 32.06
CA ILE A 394 -11.40 -17.08 30.67
C ILE A 394 -12.48 -17.89 29.96
N GLN A 395 -12.98 -18.95 30.59
CA GLN A 395 -14.03 -19.79 30.00
C GLN A 395 -15.35 -19.03 29.82
N GLN A 396 -15.77 -18.21 30.78
CA GLN A 396 -16.97 -17.36 30.64
C GLN A 396 -16.86 -16.39 29.46
N VAL A 397 -15.68 -15.77 29.27
CA VAL A 397 -15.44 -14.88 28.14
C VAL A 397 -15.48 -15.65 26.81
N LEU A 398 -14.85 -16.83 26.73
CA LEU A 398 -14.91 -17.68 25.52
C LEU A 398 -16.33 -18.16 25.21
N GLN A 399 -17.09 -18.56 26.24
CA GLN A 399 -18.50 -18.94 26.10
C GLN A 399 -19.35 -17.77 25.63
N ARG A 400 -19.07 -16.53 26.04
CA ARG A 400 -19.76 -15.35 25.55
C ARG A 400 -19.65 -15.22 24.02
N TYR A 401 -18.45 -15.35 23.46
CA TYR A 401 -18.28 -15.33 22.01
C TYR A 401 -19.03 -16.45 21.29
N ARG A 402 -19.15 -17.62 21.93
CA ARG A 402 -19.83 -18.79 21.38
C ARG A 402 -21.35 -18.70 21.45
N ASN A 403 -21.89 -18.14 22.53
CA ASN A 403 -23.32 -18.19 22.84
C ASN A 403 -24.07 -16.93 22.39
N GLN A 404 -23.36 -15.83 22.13
CA GLN A 404 -23.95 -14.60 21.58
C GLN A 404 -23.82 -14.54 20.06
N ALA A 405 -24.52 -13.61 19.43
CA ALA A 405 -24.57 -13.44 17.98
C ALA A 405 -23.29 -12.78 17.41
N PHE A 406 -22.12 -13.33 17.72
CA PHE A 406 -20.86 -12.94 17.10
C PHE A 406 -20.70 -13.61 15.74
N TYR A 407 -20.26 -12.83 14.74
CA TYR A 407 -20.04 -13.32 13.38
C TYR A 407 -18.60 -13.11 12.93
N TYR A 408 -18.04 -14.12 12.27
CA TYR A 408 -16.73 -14.04 11.65
C TYR A 408 -16.86 -13.57 10.19
N THR A 409 -16.27 -12.42 9.86
CA THR A 409 -16.34 -11.83 8.51
C THR A 409 -15.05 -11.09 8.15
N LEU A 410 -14.62 -11.20 6.89
CA LEU A 410 -13.51 -10.44 6.33
C LEU A 410 -13.90 -8.99 5.95
N ARG A 411 -15.18 -8.63 6.06
CA ARG A 411 -15.72 -7.29 5.80
C ARG A 411 -16.53 -6.81 7.01
N PRO A 412 -15.88 -6.58 8.17
CA PRO A 412 -16.58 -6.04 9.34
C PRO A 412 -16.94 -4.56 9.13
N PRO A 413 -17.98 -4.05 9.84
CA PRO A 413 -18.27 -2.64 9.85
C PRO A 413 -17.12 -1.85 10.51
N LEU A 414 -17.02 -0.56 10.19
CA LEU A 414 -16.06 0.33 10.83
C LEU A 414 -16.43 0.53 12.31
N LEU A 415 -15.42 0.47 13.18
CA LEU A 415 -15.59 0.59 14.64
C LEU A 415 -15.39 2.02 15.17
N GLY A 416 -15.20 3.01 14.29
CA GLY A 416 -14.85 4.38 14.68
C GLY A 416 -13.39 4.55 15.12
N ASP A 417 -13.09 5.72 15.70
CA ASP A 417 -11.73 6.09 16.12
C ASP A 417 -11.49 5.95 17.64
N THR A 418 -12.56 5.84 18.44
CA THR A 418 -12.52 5.67 19.90
C THR A 418 -13.31 4.44 20.32
N ASP A 419 -13.00 3.88 21.49
CA ASP A 419 -13.77 2.78 22.11
C ASP A 419 -13.98 1.54 21.22
N THR A 420 -12.97 1.24 20.39
CA THR A 420 -13.05 0.18 19.37
C THR A 420 -13.41 -1.20 19.92
N ILE A 421 -13.03 -1.52 21.16
CA ILE A 421 -13.38 -2.79 21.81
C ILE A 421 -14.85 -2.78 22.23
N ASP A 422 -15.37 -1.67 22.74
CA ASP A 422 -16.79 -1.53 23.07
C ASP A 422 -17.65 -1.65 21.79
N SER A 423 -17.28 -0.94 20.73
CA SER A 423 -17.99 -1.00 19.44
C SER A 423 -18.00 -2.40 18.83
N PHE A 424 -16.98 -3.22 19.09
CA PHE A 424 -16.99 -4.62 18.68
C PHE A 424 -17.88 -5.49 19.58
N LEU A 425 -17.72 -5.43 20.90
CA LEU A 425 -18.37 -6.35 21.84
C LEU A 425 -19.87 -6.10 22.04
N PHE A 426 -20.31 -4.86 21.92
CA PHE A 426 -21.69 -4.46 22.24
C PHE A 426 -22.51 -4.04 21.03
N ASP A 427 -21.88 -3.44 20.02
CA ASP A 427 -22.62 -2.80 18.93
C ASP A 427 -22.59 -3.63 17.64
N SER A 428 -21.39 -3.89 17.10
CA SER A 428 -21.28 -4.56 15.80
C SER A 428 -21.31 -6.09 15.89
N GLN A 429 -20.60 -6.70 16.84
CA GLN A 429 -20.43 -8.15 17.01
C GLN A 429 -20.00 -8.89 15.73
N ARG A 430 -19.42 -8.18 14.75
CA ARG A 430 -19.01 -8.71 13.45
C ARG A 430 -17.55 -8.34 13.25
N GLY A 431 -16.69 -9.34 13.14
CA GLY A 431 -15.25 -9.14 13.14
C GLY A 431 -14.48 -10.28 12.50
N PHE A 432 -13.18 -10.10 12.41
CA PHE A 432 -12.21 -11.12 12.01
C PHE A 432 -11.24 -11.40 13.19
N CYS A 433 -10.29 -12.34 13.08
CA CYS A 433 -9.43 -12.78 14.20
C CYS A 433 -8.82 -11.62 15.03
N ALA A 434 -8.44 -10.50 14.40
CA ALA A 434 -7.93 -9.32 15.09
C ALA A 434 -8.90 -8.75 16.15
N HIS A 435 -10.20 -8.76 15.86
CA HIS A 435 -11.25 -8.23 16.73
C HIS A 435 -11.44 -9.14 17.95
N TYR A 436 -11.51 -10.44 17.71
CA TYR A 436 -11.65 -11.45 18.77
C TYR A 436 -10.41 -11.48 19.66
N ALA A 437 -9.21 -11.56 19.08
CA ALA A 437 -7.96 -11.58 19.84
C ALA A 437 -7.77 -10.28 20.63
N GLY A 438 -7.98 -9.13 20.00
CA GLY A 438 -7.84 -7.83 20.64
C GLY A 438 -8.81 -7.62 21.80
N SER A 439 -10.10 -7.92 21.59
CA SER A 439 -11.11 -7.78 22.65
C SER A 439 -10.95 -8.78 23.79
N PHE A 440 -10.54 -10.02 23.47
CA PHE A 440 -10.23 -11.03 24.48
C PHE A 440 -9.06 -10.58 25.37
N VAL A 441 -7.95 -10.17 24.76
CA VAL A 441 -6.76 -9.70 25.50
C VAL A 441 -7.09 -8.45 26.31
N PHE A 442 -7.87 -7.51 25.76
CA PHE A 442 -8.32 -6.34 26.51
C PHE A 442 -9.09 -6.73 27.77
N MET A 443 -10.05 -7.66 27.67
CA MET A 443 -10.82 -8.15 28.82
C MET A 443 -9.95 -8.83 29.87
N MET A 444 -8.99 -9.66 29.45
CA MET A 444 -8.03 -10.30 30.38
C MET A 444 -7.26 -9.24 31.16
N ARG A 445 -6.71 -8.23 30.47
CA ARG A 445 -5.93 -7.15 31.10
C ARG A 445 -6.78 -6.30 32.04
N ALA A 446 -8.01 -5.97 31.64
CA ALA A 446 -8.94 -5.21 32.47
C ALA A 446 -9.34 -5.96 33.76
N ALA A 447 -9.26 -7.29 33.75
CA ALA A 447 -9.45 -8.15 34.92
C ALA A 447 -8.16 -8.43 35.72
N GLY A 448 -7.02 -7.84 35.35
CA GLY A 448 -5.74 -8.06 36.01
C GLY A 448 -5.04 -9.37 35.63
N ILE A 449 -5.47 -10.03 34.55
CA ILE A 449 -4.83 -11.24 34.01
C ILE A 449 -3.84 -10.83 32.92
N PRO A 450 -2.52 -11.09 33.08
CA PRO A 450 -1.53 -10.79 32.06
C PRO A 450 -1.83 -11.52 30.74
N ALA A 451 -2.01 -10.76 29.66
CA ALA A 451 -2.34 -11.29 28.35
C ALA A 451 -1.68 -10.49 27.23
N ARG A 452 -1.53 -11.10 26.05
CA ARG A 452 -0.89 -10.48 24.88
C ARG A 452 -1.48 -11.01 23.59
N VAL A 453 -1.54 -10.16 22.56
CA VAL A 453 -1.95 -10.59 21.22
C VAL A 453 -0.77 -11.26 20.53
N VAL A 454 -1.03 -12.38 19.85
CA VAL A 454 -0.05 -13.10 19.05
C VAL A 454 -0.44 -12.98 17.59
N ALA A 455 0.48 -12.50 16.76
CA ALA A 455 0.28 -12.38 15.32
C ALA A 455 1.15 -13.39 14.57
N GLY A 456 0.61 -13.97 13.51
CA GLY A 456 1.21 -15.08 12.78
C GLY A 456 0.22 -15.71 11.81
N TYR A 457 0.51 -16.95 11.41
CA TYR A 457 -0.33 -17.74 10.50
C TYR A 457 -0.92 -18.95 11.23
N GLN A 458 -2.06 -19.44 10.76
CA GLN A 458 -2.66 -20.67 11.24
C GLN A 458 -2.95 -21.59 10.06
N GLY A 459 -2.58 -22.87 10.18
CA GLY A 459 -2.78 -23.87 9.14
C GLY A 459 -1.67 -23.88 8.09
N GLY A 460 -2.07 -24.00 6.82
CA GLY A 460 -1.18 -24.04 5.65
C GLY A 460 -1.50 -25.21 4.73
#